data_AF-A0A5D2VCG2-F1
#
_entry.id   AF-A0A5D2VCG2-F1
#
_cell.length_a   1.000
_cell.length_b   1.000
_cell.length_c   1.000
_cell.angle_alpha   90.00
_cell.angle_beta   90.00
_cell.angle_gamma   90.00
#
_symmetry.space_group_name_H-M   'P 1'
#
loop_
_entity.id
_entity.type
_entity.pdbx_description
1 polymer ?
#
loop_
_entity_poly.entity_id
_entity_poly.type
_entity_poly.pdbx_seq_one_letter_code
_entity_poly.pdbx_strand_id
1 'polypeptide(L)'
;MKPEWLERDNIIRKRGISVDDFLTNFEEPNKPVLLEGCMDNWDALGKWDRDYLVNLCGDAQFAVGPVKMRLDDYFSYADQVKEERPLYLFDPKFAEKIPTLGSEYDVPVYFREDLFSVLGNRRPDYRWIIIGPAGSGSSFHIDPNSTSAWNAVIRGSKKWILFPPDVVPPGVHPSPDGAEVACPVSIIEWFMNFYDATKDWKKRPIECICKAGEVIFVPNGWWHLVINLEESVAITQNYVSRVGYLC
;
A
#
# COMPACT_ATOMS: atom_id res chain seq x y z
N MET A 1 -10.84 14.50 6.54
CA MET A 1 -11.69 13.32 6.82
C MET A 1 -12.44 13.52 8.12
N LYS A 2 -13.60 12.88 8.29
CA LYS A 2 -14.35 12.96 9.55
C LYS A 2 -13.65 12.12 10.65
N PRO A 3 -13.55 12.60 11.91
CA PRO A 3 -12.84 11.89 12.98
C PRO A 3 -13.31 10.44 13.19
N GLU A 4 -14.60 10.19 13.08
CA GLU A 4 -15.22 8.87 13.30
C GLU A 4 -14.74 7.81 12.28
N TRP A 5 -14.25 8.20 11.11
CA TRP A 5 -13.67 7.28 10.12
C TRP A 5 -12.30 6.74 10.54
N LEU A 6 -11.66 7.41 11.50
CA LEU A 6 -10.32 7.08 11.99
C LEU A 6 -10.35 6.21 13.25
N GLU A 7 -11.49 6.10 13.94
CA GLU A 7 -11.60 5.44 15.24
C GLU A 7 -11.45 3.92 15.17
N ARG A 8 -11.91 3.30 14.07
CA ARG A 8 -11.86 1.84 13.93
C ARG A 8 -10.45 1.38 13.53
N ASP A 9 -9.84 0.61 14.43
CA ASP A 9 -8.61 -0.15 14.21
C ASP A 9 -8.80 -1.53 14.87
N ASN A 10 -8.84 -2.58 14.06
CA ASN A 10 -9.09 -3.96 14.49
C ASN A 10 -8.12 -4.96 13.84
N ILE A 11 -7.06 -4.48 13.18
CA ILE A 11 -6.02 -5.35 12.66
C ILE A 11 -5.20 -5.93 13.81
N ILE A 12 -4.72 -7.17 13.63
CA ILE A 12 -3.76 -7.75 14.56
C ILE A 12 -2.40 -7.08 14.32
N ARG A 13 -1.76 -6.60 15.38
CA ARG A 13 -0.42 -6.02 15.37
C ARG A 13 0.59 -7.00 15.97
N LYS A 14 1.76 -7.15 15.35
CA LYS A 14 2.83 -8.04 15.80
C LYS A 14 4.20 -7.37 15.66
N ARG A 15 5.09 -7.65 16.61
CA ARG A 15 6.48 -7.20 16.61
C ARG A 15 7.40 -8.38 16.89
N GLY A 16 8.47 -8.50 16.11
CA GLY A 16 9.54 -9.49 16.36
C GLY A 16 9.09 -10.95 16.38
N ILE A 17 8.07 -11.32 15.62
CA ILE A 17 7.65 -12.72 15.46
C ILE A 17 8.63 -13.48 14.56
N SER A 18 8.71 -14.80 14.69
CA SER A 18 9.52 -15.61 13.78
C SER A 18 8.88 -15.68 12.38
N VAL A 19 9.66 -16.08 11.37
CA VAL A 19 9.13 -16.34 10.03
C VAL A 19 8.10 -17.47 10.08
N ASP A 20 8.36 -18.55 10.81
CA ASP A 20 7.43 -19.68 10.95
C ASP A 20 6.12 -19.25 11.62
N ASP A 21 6.18 -18.37 12.62
CA ASP A 21 4.99 -17.79 13.25
C ASP A 21 4.20 -16.93 12.26
N PHE A 22 4.89 -16.15 11.42
CA PHE A 22 4.26 -15.35 10.38
C PHE A 22 3.52 -16.24 9.37
N LEU A 23 4.20 -17.27 8.86
CA LEU A 23 3.65 -18.22 7.89
C LEU A 23 2.41 -18.92 8.46
N THR A 24 2.56 -19.57 9.61
CA THR A 24 1.52 -20.42 10.21
C THR A 24 0.27 -19.64 10.62
N ASN A 25 0.45 -18.41 11.13
CA ASN A 25 -0.66 -17.66 11.73
C ASN A 25 -1.27 -16.60 10.80
N PHE A 26 -0.56 -16.16 9.76
CA PHE A 26 -1.00 -15.06 8.90
C PHE A 26 -0.97 -15.40 7.42
N GLU A 27 0.15 -15.86 6.87
CA GLU A 27 0.22 -16.11 5.43
C GLU A 27 -0.62 -17.33 5.01
N GLU A 28 -0.43 -18.50 5.65
CA GLU A 28 -1.18 -19.74 5.36
C GLU A 28 -2.69 -19.58 5.60
N PRO A 29 -3.15 -18.96 6.70
CA PRO A 29 -4.57 -18.75 6.92
C PRO A 29 -5.15 -17.58 6.12
N ASN A 30 -4.34 -16.92 5.27
CA ASN A 30 -4.71 -15.76 4.44
C ASN A 30 -5.29 -14.59 5.29
N LYS A 31 -4.55 -14.18 6.33
CA LYS A 31 -4.96 -13.13 7.29
C LYS A 31 -4.04 -11.90 7.23
N PRO A 32 -4.59 -10.69 7.06
CA PRO A 32 -3.82 -9.46 7.18
C PRO A 32 -3.21 -9.30 8.57
N VAL A 33 -2.03 -8.69 8.62
CA VAL A 33 -1.35 -8.34 9.88
C VAL A 33 -0.55 -7.06 9.68
N LEU A 34 -0.47 -6.26 10.73
CA LEU A 34 0.43 -5.12 10.78
C LEU A 34 1.66 -5.49 11.61
N LEU A 35 2.83 -5.29 11.01
CA LEU A 35 4.12 -5.71 11.51
C LEU A 35 4.93 -4.47 11.91
N GLU A 36 5.44 -4.50 13.14
CA GLU A 36 6.25 -3.44 13.73
C GLU A 36 7.71 -3.89 13.84
N GLY A 37 8.64 -2.94 13.77
CA GLY A 37 10.08 -3.19 13.91
C GLY A 37 10.75 -3.81 12.68
N CYS A 38 10.04 -3.91 11.55
CA CYS A 38 10.57 -4.50 10.31
C CYS A 38 11.52 -3.59 9.55
N MET A 39 11.49 -2.29 9.89
CA MET A 39 12.19 -1.22 9.19
C MET A 39 13.27 -0.57 10.07
N ASP A 40 13.51 -1.11 11.28
CA ASP A 40 14.39 -0.50 12.29
C ASP A 40 15.83 -0.32 11.80
N ASN A 41 16.26 -1.09 10.79
CA ASN A 41 17.58 -1.04 10.16
C ASN A 41 17.60 -0.30 8.81
N TRP A 42 16.49 0.29 8.36
CA TRP A 42 16.43 0.97 7.06
C TRP A 42 16.94 2.40 7.17
N ASP A 43 17.92 2.73 6.33
CA ASP A 43 18.38 4.10 6.12
C ASP A 43 17.22 5.03 5.74
N ALA A 44 16.27 4.54 4.94
CA ALA A 44 15.10 5.29 4.50
C ALA A 44 14.28 5.89 5.65
N LEU A 45 14.18 5.20 6.80
CA LEU A 45 13.41 5.67 7.95
C LEU A 45 14.01 6.96 8.55
N GLY A 46 15.34 7.07 8.51
CA GLY A 46 16.07 8.27 8.96
C GLY A 46 16.20 9.34 7.89
N LYS A 47 16.34 8.95 6.61
CA LYS A 47 16.72 9.85 5.52
C LYS A 47 15.57 10.38 4.68
N TRP A 48 14.53 9.59 4.38
CA TRP A 48 13.53 9.96 3.36
C TRP A 48 12.49 10.96 3.88
N ASP A 49 12.96 12.14 4.26
CA ASP A 49 12.11 13.33 4.29
C ASP A 49 12.11 14.03 2.93
N ARG A 50 11.28 15.07 2.81
CA ARG A 50 11.10 15.83 1.58
C ARG A 50 12.41 16.47 1.13
N ASP A 51 13.17 17.08 2.03
CA ASP A 51 14.40 17.79 1.71
C ASP A 51 15.45 16.84 1.14
N TYR A 52 15.63 15.68 1.77
CA TYR A 52 16.52 14.64 1.26
C TYR A 52 16.13 14.16 -0.13
N LEU A 53 14.84 13.86 -0.34
CA LEU A 53 14.35 13.35 -1.62
C LEU A 53 14.50 14.40 -2.74
N VAL A 54 14.18 15.67 -2.47
CA VAL A 54 14.39 16.76 -3.44
C VAL A 54 15.87 16.96 -3.75
N ASN A 55 16.74 16.94 -2.73
CA ASN A 55 18.18 17.08 -2.94
C ASN A 55 18.78 15.90 -3.72
N LEU A 56 18.30 14.68 -3.48
CA LEU A 56 18.80 13.47 -4.13
C LEU A 56 18.30 13.34 -5.58
N CYS A 57 17.01 13.59 -5.81
CA CYS A 57 16.35 13.27 -7.08
C CYS A 57 15.21 14.21 -7.46
N GLY A 58 15.25 15.48 -7.03
CA GLY A 58 14.27 16.52 -7.38
C GLY A 58 14.02 16.64 -8.89
N ASP A 59 15.08 16.62 -9.70
CA ASP A 59 15.02 16.73 -11.16
C ASP A 59 14.56 15.43 -11.87
N ALA A 60 14.52 14.30 -11.17
CA ALA A 60 14.18 13.01 -11.78
C ALA A 60 12.67 12.89 -12.00
N GLN A 61 12.28 12.29 -13.14
CA GLN A 61 10.88 12.10 -13.48
C GLN A 61 10.30 10.81 -12.89
N PHE A 62 9.21 10.93 -12.15
CA PHE A 62 8.45 9.83 -11.58
C PHE A 62 7.06 9.73 -12.23
N ALA A 63 6.51 8.52 -12.27
CA ALA A 63 5.15 8.25 -12.70
C ALA A 63 4.18 8.77 -11.63
N VAL A 64 3.25 9.61 -12.06
CA VAL A 64 2.22 10.22 -11.21
C VAL A 64 0.88 10.03 -11.93
N GLY A 65 0.23 8.90 -11.69
CA GLY A 65 -0.92 8.45 -12.48
C GLY A 65 -0.57 8.32 -13.97
N PRO A 66 -1.31 8.96 -14.90
CA PRO A 66 -1.09 8.83 -16.34
C PRO A 66 0.07 9.67 -16.88
N VAL A 67 0.68 10.53 -16.05
CA VAL A 67 1.74 11.46 -16.47
C VAL A 67 3.06 11.17 -15.76
N LYS A 68 4.13 11.79 -16.25
CA LYS A 68 5.41 11.85 -15.55
C LYS A 68 5.69 13.27 -15.10
N MET A 69 6.23 13.43 -13.89
CA MET A 69 6.53 14.74 -13.29
C MET A 69 7.90 14.69 -12.62
N ARG A 70 8.64 15.80 -12.61
CA ARG A 70 9.82 15.93 -11.75
C ARG A 70 9.38 15.88 -10.29
N LEU A 71 10.21 15.35 -9.41
CA LEU A 71 9.83 15.16 -8.01
C LEU A 71 9.60 16.50 -7.30
N ASP A 72 10.38 17.52 -7.63
CA ASP A 72 10.21 18.88 -7.10
C ASP A 72 8.90 19.55 -7.55
N ASP A 73 8.55 19.39 -8.83
CA ASP A 73 7.29 19.86 -9.41
C ASP A 73 6.11 19.13 -8.74
N TYR A 74 6.26 17.83 -8.44
CA TYR A 74 5.24 17.04 -7.74
C TYR A 74 5.01 17.52 -6.31
N PHE A 75 6.08 17.81 -5.55
CA PHE A 75 5.93 18.39 -4.22
C PHE A 75 5.31 19.79 -4.26
N SER A 76 5.68 20.61 -5.26
CA SER A 76 5.07 21.92 -5.47
C SER A 76 3.57 21.84 -5.79
N TYR A 77 3.17 20.84 -6.58
CA TYR A 77 1.75 20.51 -6.81
C TYR A 77 1.06 20.06 -5.51
N ALA A 78 1.68 19.14 -4.77
CA ALA A 78 1.14 18.56 -3.54
C ALA A 78 0.85 19.62 -2.47
N ASP A 79 1.65 20.68 -2.39
CA ASP A 79 1.46 21.78 -1.44
C ASP A 79 0.21 22.64 -1.74
N GLN A 80 -0.25 22.63 -2.99
CA GLN A 80 -1.33 23.49 -3.46
C GLN A 80 -2.64 22.73 -3.72
N VAL A 81 -2.61 21.40 -3.66
CA VAL A 81 -3.76 20.58 -4.05
C VAL A 81 -4.95 20.78 -3.11
N LYS A 82 -6.13 20.94 -3.73
CA LYS A 82 -7.43 21.03 -3.04
C LYS A 82 -8.48 20.10 -3.65
N GLU A 83 -8.07 19.33 -4.66
CA GLU A 83 -8.91 18.39 -5.40
C GLU A 83 -9.27 17.19 -4.52
N GLU A 84 -10.45 16.60 -4.74
CA GLU A 84 -10.88 15.41 -3.98
C GLU A 84 -10.07 14.14 -4.31
N ARG A 85 -9.43 14.13 -5.48
CA ARG A 85 -8.56 13.04 -5.94
C ARG A 85 -7.21 13.60 -6.38
N PRO A 86 -6.30 13.92 -5.43
CA PRO A 86 -4.97 14.38 -5.76
C PRO A 86 -4.22 13.38 -6.62
N LEU A 87 -3.33 13.89 -7.47
CA LEU A 87 -2.36 13.06 -8.19
C LEU A 87 -1.49 12.28 -7.19
N TYR A 88 -1.21 11.02 -7.52
CA TYR A 88 -0.51 10.08 -6.64
C TYR A 88 0.74 9.52 -7.35
N LEU A 89 1.91 9.77 -6.78
CA LEU A 89 3.18 9.26 -7.31
C LEU A 89 3.28 7.77 -6.98
N PHE A 90 3.42 6.95 -8.02
CA PHE A 90 3.42 5.49 -7.92
C PHE A 90 4.35 4.93 -9.00
N ASP A 91 5.65 4.80 -8.68
CA ASP A 91 6.68 4.53 -9.69
C ASP A 91 7.36 3.18 -9.50
N PRO A 92 7.24 2.24 -10.48
CA PRO A 92 7.85 0.93 -10.37
C PRO A 92 9.36 0.92 -10.63
N LYS A 93 9.86 1.96 -11.29
CA LYS A 93 11.23 2.05 -11.81
C LYS A 93 12.12 2.93 -10.94
N PHE A 94 11.65 3.36 -9.76
CA PHE A 94 12.36 4.28 -8.89
C PHE A 94 13.78 3.83 -8.55
N ALA A 95 13.96 2.54 -8.25
CA ALA A 95 15.27 1.97 -7.89
C ALA A 95 16.20 1.78 -9.10
N GLU A 96 15.65 1.71 -10.32
CA GLU A 96 16.44 1.71 -11.55
C GLU A 96 16.89 3.14 -11.90
N LYS A 97 16.00 4.12 -11.69
CA LYS A 97 16.26 5.55 -11.93
C LYS A 97 17.25 6.11 -10.91
N ILE A 98 17.06 5.78 -9.64
CA ILE A 98 17.80 6.30 -8.50
C ILE A 98 18.27 5.10 -7.65
N PRO A 99 19.40 4.46 -8.00
CA PRO A 99 19.91 3.28 -7.31
C PRO A 99 20.07 3.45 -5.80
N THR A 100 20.40 4.67 -5.34
CA THR A 100 20.49 5.00 -3.91
C THR A 100 19.19 4.68 -3.16
N LEU A 101 18.03 5.04 -3.72
CA LEU A 101 16.74 4.70 -3.09
C LEU A 101 16.53 3.18 -3.03
N GLY A 102 17.06 2.44 -4.01
CA GLY A 102 17.01 0.98 -4.02
C GLY A 102 17.89 0.30 -2.96
N SER A 103 18.92 0.99 -2.46
CA SER A 103 19.85 0.47 -1.45
C SER A 103 19.53 0.91 -0.01
N GLU A 104 18.58 1.84 0.17
CA GLU A 104 18.26 2.42 1.49
C GLU A 104 17.11 1.71 2.23
N TYR A 105 16.60 0.63 1.65
CA TYR A 105 15.64 -0.25 2.28
C TYR A 105 15.95 -1.71 1.94
N ASP A 106 15.48 -2.63 2.79
CA ASP A 106 15.58 -4.07 2.56
C ASP A 106 14.19 -4.70 2.49
N VAL A 107 14.04 -5.84 1.81
CA VAL A 107 12.79 -6.61 1.91
C VAL A 107 12.69 -7.22 3.34
N PRO A 108 11.61 -6.97 4.10
CA PRO A 108 11.43 -7.57 5.41
C PRO A 108 11.54 -9.09 5.36
N VAL A 109 12.08 -9.70 6.43
CA VAL A 109 12.47 -11.13 6.44
C VAL A 109 11.33 -12.08 6.02
N TYR A 110 10.09 -11.72 6.33
CA TYR A 110 8.88 -12.50 6.01
C TYR A 110 8.59 -12.60 4.52
N PHE A 111 9.06 -11.64 3.71
CA PHE A 111 8.66 -11.48 2.30
C PHE A 111 9.82 -11.73 1.33
N ARG A 112 10.93 -12.31 1.81
CA ARG A 112 12.13 -12.57 0.99
C ARG A 112 11.97 -13.74 0.03
N GLU A 113 11.06 -14.67 0.34
CA GLU A 113 10.69 -15.70 -0.63
C GLU A 113 9.78 -15.08 -1.68
N ASP A 114 10.22 -15.14 -2.93
CA ASP A 114 9.53 -14.51 -4.03
C ASP A 114 9.71 -15.33 -5.31
N LEU A 115 8.73 -16.21 -5.56
CA LEU A 115 8.73 -17.16 -6.66
C LEU A 115 8.69 -16.47 -8.02
N PHE A 116 8.18 -15.23 -8.11
CA PHE A 116 8.20 -14.47 -9.37
C PHE A 116 9.61 -14.00 -9.76
N SER A 117 10.59 -14.06 -8.85
CA SER A 117 12.00 -13.78 -9.18
C SER A 117 12.54 -14.69 -10.29
N VAL A 118 12.04 -15.93 -10.42
CA VAL A 118 12.48 -16.89 -11.46
C VAL A 118 12.10 -16.47 -12.87
N LEU A 119 11.16 -15.53 -13.03
CA LEU A 119 10.75 -15.00 -14.32
C LEU A 119 11.81 -14.06 -14.94
N GLY A 120 12.78 -13.60 -14.14
CA GLY A 120 13.83 -12.69 -14.56
C GLY A 120 13.26 -11.43 -15.22
N ASN A 121 13.74 -11.09 -16.42
CA ASN A 121 13.30 -9.91 -17.17
C ASN A 121 11.84 -9.97 -17.66
N ARG A 122 11.17 -11.12 -17.56
CA ARG A 122 9.74 -11.26 -17.90
C ARG A 122 8.82 -11.04 -16.70
N ARG A 123 9.38 -10.78 -15.52
CA ARG A 123 8.62 -10.50 -14.32
C ARG A 123 7.82 -9.20 -14.50
N PRO A 124 6.52 -9.18 -14.14
CA PRO A 124 5.77 -7.93 -14.01
C PRO A 124 6.45 -6.96 -13.05
N ASP A 125 6.11 -5.67 -13.15
CA ASP A 125 6.48 -4.71 -12.12
C ASP A 125 5.95 -5.20 -10.76
N TYR A 126 6.79 -5.10 -9.73
CA TYR A 126 6.54 -5.77 -8.44
C TYR A 126 6.89 -4.92 -7.23
N ARG A 127 7.53 -3.76 -7.41
CA ARG A 127 7.93 -2.88 -6.34
C ARG A 127 7.72 -1.45 -6.76
N TRP A 128 7.20 -0.61 -5.87
CA TRP A 128 6.92 0.79 -6.16
C TRP A 128 7.33 1.67 -4.99
N ILE A 129 7.85 2.85 -5.32
CA ILE A 129 7.82 3.98 -4.40
C ILE A 129 6.49 4.70 -4.56
N ILE A 130 5.92 5.07 -3.41
CA ILE A 130 4.62 5.71 -3.34
C ILE A 130 4.75 6.98 -2.51
N ILE A 131 4.44 8.12 -3.13
CA ILE A 131 4.48 9.42 -2.47
C ILE A 131 3.16 10.13 -2.75
N GLY A 132 2.56 10.73 -1.74
CA GLY A 132 1.42 11.60 -1.98
C GLY A 132 0.94 12.43 -0.81
N PRO A 133 0.20 13.52 -1.09
CA PRO A 133 -0.36 14.40 -0.08
C PRO A 133 -1.54 13.75 0.66
N ALA A 134 -1.99 14.39 1.74
CA ALA A 134 -3.23 13.99 2.42
C ALA A 134 -4.40 13.86 1.44
N GLY A 135 -5.22 12.82 1.60
CA GLY A 135 -6.37 12.55 0.75
C GLY A 135 -6.06 11.77 -0.54
N SER A 136 -4.80 11.69 -0.97
CA SER A 136 -4.39 10.79 -2.04
C SER A 136 -4.38 9.32 -1.59
N GLY A 137 -4.41 8.37 -2.52
CA GLY A 137 -4.45 6.95 -2.21
C GLY A 137 -4.94 6.08 -3.35
N SER A 138 -5.33 4.85 -3.01
CA SER A 138 -5.87 3.87 -3.95
C SER A 138 -7.28 3.45 -3.52
N SER A 139 -8.24 3.51 -4.45
CA SER A 139 -9.59 2.95 -4.27
C SER A 139 -9.55 1.42 -4.11
N PHE A 140 -10.69 0.79 -3.83
CA PHE A 140 -10.76 -0.67 -3.69
C PHE A 140 -10.26 -1.39 -4.93
N HIS A 141 -9.30 -2.29 -4.70
CA HIS A 141 -8.77 -3.22 -5.69
C HIS A 141 -8.31 -4.50 -5.01
N ILE A 142 -8.02 -5.52 -5.84
CA ILE A 142 -7.28 -6.71 -5.47
C ILE A 142 -5.97 -6.67 -6.26
N ASP A 143 -4.86 -7.03 -5.61
CA ASP A 143 -3.56 -7.10 -6.28
C ASP A 143 -3.58 -8.10 -7.45
N PRO A 144 -2.94 -7.78 -8.58
CA PRO A 144 -3.02 -8.60 -9.78
C PRO A 144 -2.26 -9.93 -9.64
N ASN A 145 -2.48 -10.85 -10.58
CA ASN A 145 -1.72 -12.10 -10.72
C ASN A 145 -1.68 -12.98 -9.46
N SER A 146 -2.69 -12.88 -8.59
CA SER A 146 -2.77 -13.65 -7.35
C SER A 146 -1.56 -13.46 -6.44
N THR A 147 -0.97 -12.26 -6.46
CA THR A 147 0.14 -11.93 -5.56
C THR A 147 -0.39 -11.49 -4.19
N SER A 148 0.40 -11.73 -3.15
CA SER A 148 0.27 -10.99 -1.89
C SER A 148 1.10 -9.71 -1.95
N ALA A 149 0.87 -8.78 -1.03
CA ALA A 149 1.65 -7.56 -0.92
C ALA A 149 2.09 -7.26 0.51
N TRP A 150 3.14 -6.46 0.60
CA TRP A 150 3.45 -5.72 1.81
C TRP A 150 3.64 -4.23 1.47
N ASN A 151 3.23 -3.37 2.41
CA ASN A 151 3.38 -1.91 2.28
C ASN A 151 4.01 -1.34 3.55
N ALA A 152 5.20 -0.77 3.40
CA ALA A 152 6.02 -0.19 4.45
C ALA A 152 5.89 1.34 4.43
N VAL A 153 5.33 1.92 5.50
CA VAL A 153 5.17 3.38 5.62
C VAL A 153 6.46 3.96 6.21
N ILE A 154 7.13 4.81 5.43
CA ILE A 154 8.41 5.44 5.82
C ILE A 154 8.16 6.80 6.46
N ARG A 155 7.25 7.59 5.89
CA ARG A 155 6.76 8.86 6.44
C ARG A 155 5.24 8.93 6.37
N GLY A 156 4.67 9.69 7.30
CA GLY A 156 3.24 9.92 7.39
C GLY A 156 2.46 8.72 7.92
N SER A 157 1.20 8.64 7.51
CA SER A 157 0.29 7.58 7.92
C SER A 157 -0.81 7.35 6.90
N LYS A 158 -1.27 6.10 6.83
CA LYS A 158 -2.26 5.61 5.88
C LYS A 158 -3.39 4.91 6.62
N LYS A 159 -4.64 5.26 6.31
CA LYS A 159 -5.81 4.47 6.74
C LYS A 159 -6.06 3.38 5.71
N TRP A 160 -6.21 2.16 6.21
CA TRP A 160 -6.50 0.97 5.43
C TRP A 160 -7.89 0.44 5.76
N ILE A 161 -8.58 -0.05 4.73
CA ILE A 161 -9.83 -0.80 4.84
C ILE A 161 -9.68 -2.04 3.97
N LEU A 162 -9.82 -3.21 4.57
CA LEU A 162 -9.64 -4.50 3.92
C LEU A 162 -10.89 -5.36 4.07
N PHE A 163 -11.41 -5.87 2.96
CA PHE A 163 -12.48 -6.87 2.95
C PHE A 163 -11.91 -8.23 2.53
N PRO A 164 -12.37 -9.33 3.16
CA PRO A 164 -11.92 -10.66 2.80
C PRO A 164 -12.33 -11.01 1.35
N PRO A 165 -11.64 -11.97 0.69
CA PRO A 165 -11.82 -12.25 -0.73
C PRO A 165 -13.27 -12.58 -1.14
N ASP A 166 -14.05 -13.15 -0.23
CA ASP A 166 -15.44 -13.55 -0.49
C ASP A 166 -16.47 -12.42 -0.22
N VAL A 167 -16.01 -11.21 0.07
CA VAL A 167 -16.85 -10.05 0.36
C VAL A 167 -16.49 -8.88 -0.55
N VAL A 168 -17.36 -8.61 -1.52
CA VAL A 168 -17.25 -7.41 -2.35
C VAL A 168 -17.59 -6.18 -1.49
N PRO A 169 -16.73 -5.14 -1.45
CA PRO A 169 -17.00 -3.93 -0.69
C PRO A 169 -18.28 -3.23 -1.18
N PRO A 170 -19.03 -2.53 -0.30
CA PRO A 170 -20.24 -1.82 -0.72
C PRO A 170 -19.91 -0.74 -1.77
N GLY A 171 -20.73 -0.63 -2.81
CA GLY A 171 -20.52 0.30 -3.92
C GLY A 171 -19.44 -0.13 -4.93
N VAL A 172 -18.83 -1.30 -4.73
CA VAL A 172 -17.88 -1.91 -5.67
C VAL A 172 -18.59 -2.98 -6.48
N HIS A 173 -18.39 -2.95 -7.80
CA HIS A 173 -19.02 -3.86 -8.75
C HIS A 173 -17.96 -4.41 -9.71
N PRO A 174 -17.32 -5.55 -9.38
CA PRO A 174 -16.41 -6.21 -10.31
C PRO A 174 -17.18 -6.85 -11.47
N SER A 175 -16.56 -6.84 -12.64
CA SER A 175 -16.95 -7.66 -13.79
C SER A 175 -16.88 -9.16 -13.45
N PRO A 176 -17.61 -10.03 -14.19
CA PRO A 176 -17.64 -11.46 -13.88
C PRO A 176 -16.26 -12.16 -13.88
N ASP A 177 -15.30 -11.65 -14.66
CA ASP A 177 -13.92 -12.14 -14.72
C ASP A 177 -12.96 -11.38 -13.80
N GLY A 178 -13.46 -10.35 -13.09
CA GLY A 178 -12.70 -9.50 -12.19
C GLY A 178 -11.71 -8.55 -12.88
N ALA A 179 -11.70 -8.47 -14.22
CA ALA A 179 -10.74 -7.66 -14.97
C ALA A 179 -11.05 -6.15 -14.85
N GLU A 180 -12.33 -5.81 -14.82
CA GLU A 180 -12.81 -4.45 -14.58
C GLU A 180 -13.52 -4.34 -13.23
N VAL A 181 -13.28 -3.24 -12.53
CA VAL A 181 -13.92 -2.93 -11.25
C VAL A 181 -14.54 -1.54 -11.32
N ALA A 182 -15.86 -1.47 -11.29
CA ALA A 182 -16.55 -0.20 -11.07
C ALA A 182 -16.56 0.13 -9.58
N CYS A 183 -16.02 1.28 -9.21
CA CYS A 183 -15.96 1.78 -7.84
C CYS A 183 -16.42 3.24 -7.79
N PRO A 184 -16.68 3.81 -6.59
CA PRO A 184 -16.88 5.25 -6.46
C PRO A 184 -15.72 6.04 -7.04
N VAL A 185 -16.02 7.25 -7.52
CA VAL A 185 -15.09 8.13 -8.26
C VAL A 185 -13.91 8.54 -7.39
N SER A 186 -14.15 8.77 -6.10
CA SER A 186 -13.12 9.09 -5.11
C SER A 186 -13.24 8.24 -3.85
N ILE A 187 -12.13 8.15 -3.11
CA ILE A 187 -12.09 7.46 -1.81
C ILE A 187 -13.04 8.15 -0.82
N ILE A 188 -13.07 9.49 -0.84
CA ILE A 188 -13.95 10.28 0.03
C ILE A 188 -15.42 10.02 -0.28
N GLU A 189 -15.80 9.90 -1.55
CA GLU A 189 -17.16 9.51 -1.94
C GLU A 189 -17.53 8.14 -1.33
N TRP A 190 -16.61 7.18 -1.35
CA TRP A 190 -16.87 5.89 -0.73
C TRP A 190 -17.11 6.01 0.78
N PHE A 191 -16.28 6.79 1.48
CA PHE A 191 -16.46 7.03 2.91
C PHE A 191 -17.79 7.70 3.24
N MET A 192 -18.21 8.67 2.42
CA MET A 192 -19.45 9.43 2.65
C MET A 192 -20.71 8.58 2.46
N ASN A 193 -20.71 7.69 1.46
CA ASN A 193 -21.93 7.00 1.03
C ASN A 193 -22.03 5.55 1.53
N PHE A 194 -20.89 4.90 1.80
CA PHE A 194 -20.84 3.45 2.01
C PHE A 194 -20.19 3.02 3.34
N TYR A 195 -19.33 3.84 3.95
CA TYR A 195 -18.63 3.44 5.17
C TYR A 195 -19.56 3.15 6.34
N ASP A 196 -20.63 3.93 6.53
CA ASP A 196 -21.58 3.69 7.62
C ASP A 196 -22.28 2.33 7.50
N ALA A 197 -22.54 1.84 6.29
CA ALA A 197 -23.12 0.52 6.06
C ALA A 197 -22.20 -0.61 6.58
N THR A 198 -20.90 -0.37 6.70
CA THR A 198 -19.94 -1.36 7.19
C THR A 198 -20.07 -1.65 8.69
N LYS A 199 -20.78 -0.80 9.46
CA LYS A 199 -20.98 -0.97 10.91
C LYS A 199 -21.79 -2.23 11.22
N ASP A 200 -22.78 -2.52 10.40
CA ASP A 200 -23.70 -3.66 10.59
C ASP A 200 -23.48 -4.80 9.58
N TRP A 201 -22.34 -4.78 8.87
CA TRP A 201 -22.03 -5.79 7.86
C TRP A 201 -21.74 -7.15 8.49
N LYS A 202 -22.29 -8.22 7.89
CA LYS A 202 -22.15 -9.61 8.39
C LYS A 202 -20.68 -10.02 8.57
N LYS A 203 -19.81 -9.59 7.65
CA LYS A 203 -18.35 -9.72 7.72
C LYS A 203 -17.73 -8.33 7.68
N ARG A 204 -17.47 -7.76 8.87
CA ARG A 204 -16.90 -6.42 9.00
C ARG A 204 -15.51 -6.35 8.34
N PRO A 205 -15.15 -5.19 7.74
CA PRO A 205 -13.80 -4.99 7.23
C PRO A 205 -12.77 -5.01 8.37
N ILE A 206 -11.55 -5.42 8.02
CA ILE A 206 -10.36 -5.17 8.83
C ILE A 206 -9.87 -3.77 8.50
N GLU A 207 -9.51 -3.01 9.52
CA GLU A 207 -9.07 -1.63 9.38
C GLU A 207 -7.93 -1.32 10.32
N CYS A 208 -7.09 -0.40 9.89
CA CYS A 208 -6.05 0.15 10.73
C CYS A 208 -5.54 1.48 10.19
N ILE A 209 -4.86 2.21 11.07
CA ILE A 209 -3.94 3.28 10.66
C ILE A 209 -2.53 2.70 10.71
N CYS A 210 -1.90 2.59 9.54
CA CYS A 210 -0.50 2.20 9.39
C CYS A 210 0.36 3.48 9.41
N LYS A 211 1.26 3.59 10.38
CA LYS A 211 2.08 4.77 10.65
C LYS A 211 3.52 4.55 10.19
N ALA A 212 4.31 5.63 10.12
CA ALA A 212 5.74 5.55 9.87
C ALA A 212 6.45 4.51 10.76
N GLY A 213 7.21 3.60 10.14
CA GLY A 213 7.89 2.48 10.78
C GLY A 213 7.09 1.16 10.82
N GLU A 214 5.84 1.18 10.36
CA GLU A 214 4.95 0.01 10.32
C GLU A 214 4.84 -0.56 8.89
N VAL A 215 4.68 -1.89 8.82
CA VAL A 215 4.49 -2.62 7.56
C VAL A 215 3.19 -3.40 7.62
N ILE A 216 2.27 -3.17 6.69
CA ILE A 216 1.06 -4.00 6.57
C ILE A 216 1.29 -5.12 5.57
N PHE A 217 0.88 -6.34 5.93
CA PHE A 217 0.76 -7.48 5.04
C PHE A 217 -0.67 -7.58 4.50
N VAL A 218 -0.80 -7.60 3.18
CA VAL A 218 -2.06 -7.78 2.46
C VAL A 218 -2.01 -9.14 1.76
N PRO A 219 -2.81 -10.13 2.21
CA PRO A 219 -2.83 -11.43 1.57
C PRO A 219 -3.49 -11.35 0.19
N ASN A 220 -3.07 -12.22 -0.73
CA ASN A 220 -3.73 -12.41 -2.02
C ASN A 220 -5.27 -12.50 -1.85
N GLY A 221 -5.98 -11.80 -2.73
CA GLY A 221 -7.44 -11.86 -2.88
C GLY A 221 -8.18 -10.84 -2.01
N TRP A 222 -7.50 -10.17 -1.08
CA TRP A 222 -8.13 -9.18 -0.23
C TRP A 222 -8.40 -7.89 -0.98
N TRP A 223 -9.68 -7.48 -0.99
CA TRP A 223 -10.06 -6.14 -1.41
C TRP A 223 -9.48 -5.14 -0.43
N HIS A 224 -8.79 -4.13 -0.91
CA HIS A 224 -8.22 -3.11 -0.05
C HIS A 224 -8.29 -1.70 -0.64
N LEU A 225 -8.57 -0.74 0.25
CA LEU A 225 -8.56 0.69 -0.01
C LEU A 225 -7.59 1.35 0.94
N VAL A 226 -6.86 2.34 0.43
CA VAL A 226 -5.82 3.07 1.19
C VAL A 226 -5.97 4.56 0.96
N ILE A 227 -5.97 5.35 2.04
CA ILE A 227 -5.95 6.82 1.98
C ILE A 227 -4.85 7.38 2.88
N ASN A 228 -4.07 8.30 2.33
CA ASN A 228 -3.05 9.04 3.05
C ASN A 228 -3.71 10.06 3.98
N LEU A 229 -3.38 10.02 5.26
CA LEU A 229 -3.91 10.94 6.27
C LEU A 229 -3.15 12.27 6.28
N GLU A 230 -1.91 12.22 5.83
CA GLU A 230 -0.94 13.30 5.73
C GLU A 230 0.00 13.02 4.56
N GLU A 231 0.94 13.93 4.26
CA GLU A 231 1.99 13.63 3.29
C GLU A 231 2.72 12.35 3.68
N SER A 232 2.71 11.38 2.77
CA SER A 232 3.18 10.03 3.06
C SER A 232 4.16 9.55 2.01
N VAL A 233 5.22 8.88 2.49
CA VAL A 233 6.21 8.17 1.66
C VAL A 233 6.18 6.71 2.08
N ALA A 234 6.06 5.80 1.12
CA ALA A 234 6.03 4.37 1.37
C ALA A 234 6.69 3.56 0.26
N ILE A 235 7.12 2.34 0.60
CA ILE A 235 7.49 1.31 -0.37
C ILE A 235 6.47 0.18 -0.28
N THR A 236 6.04 -0.31 -1.43
CA THR A 236 5.20 -1.51 -1.50
C THR A 236 5.81 -2.51 -2.46
N GLN A 237 5.67 -3.80 -2.18
CA GLN A 237 5.98 -4.85 -3.15
C GLN A 237 4.91 -5.93 -3.20
N ASN A 238 4.64 -6.41 -4.40
CA ASN A 238 3.93 -7.66 -4.63
C ASN A 238 4.94 -8.81 -4.72
N TYR A 239 4.59 -9.93 -4.11
CA TYR A 239 5.40 -11.13 -4.13
C TYR A 239 4.51 -12.38 -4.17
N VAL A 240 5.13 -13.49 -4.54
CA VAL A 240 4.49 -14.81 -4.50
C VAL A 240 5.34 -15.72 -3.63
N SER A 241 4.76 -16.20 -2.53
CA SER A 241 5.36 -17.25 -1.71
C SER A 241 4.86 -18.63 -2.14
N ARG A 242 5.44 -19.69 -1.57
CA ARG A 242 4.93 -21.07 -1.75
C ARG A 242 3.48 -21.23 -1.28
N VAL A 243 3.07 -20.47 -0.28
CA VAL A 243 1.71 -20.52 0.27
C VAL A 243 0.69 -20.00 -0.73
N GLY A 244 1.02 -18.91 -1.44
CA GLY A 244 0.12 -18.29 -2.42
C GLY A 244 -0.18 -19.13 -3.66
N TYR A 245 0.54 -20.24 -3.88
CA TYR A 245 0.39 -21.12 -5.06
C TYR A 245 -0.49 -22.36 -4.81
N LEU A 246 -0.84 -22.66 -3.56
CA LEU A 246 -1.49 -23.92 -3.16
C LEU A 246 -2.96 -23.76 -2.72
N CYS A 247 -3.52 -22.54 -2.81
CA CYS A 247 -4.90 -22.24 -2.44
C CYS A 247 -5.79 -22.05 -3.66
#